data_AF-A0A6D1ADI8-F1
#
_entry.id   AF-A0A6D1ADI8-F1
#
_cell.length_a   1.000
_cell.length_b   1.000
_cell.length_c   1.000
_cell.angle_alpha   90.00
_cell.angle_beta   90.00
_cell.angle_gamma   90.00
#
_symmetry.space_group_name_H-M   'P 1'
#
loop_
_entity.id
_entity.type
_entity.pdbx_description
1 polymer ?
#
loop_
_entity_poly.entity_id
_entity_poly.type
_entity_poly.pdbx_seq_one_letter_code
_entity_poly.pdbx_strand_id
1 'polypeptide(L)' 'PSSVPAASFERSGAILKAADLKPFYEEEEVLGLAEVMDYVSVQQAEKDMVQKLLDARVAGKRIDGHLAGLSTDLINIY' A
#
# COMPACT_ATOMS: atom_id res chain seq x y z
N PRO A 1 6.29 2.38 6.04
CA PRO A 1 5.45 1.15 6.13
C PRO A 1 4.12 1.34 5.39
N SER A 2 3.74 0.40 4.54
CA SER A 2 2.60 0.52 3.60
C SER A 2 1.48 -0.50 3.84
N SER A 3 1.85 -1.73 4.18
CA SER A 3 0.93 -2.83 4.49
C SER A 3 1.18 -3.33 5.91
N VAL A 4 0.58 -2.64 6.89
CA VAL A 4 0.42 -3.17 8.24
C VAL A 4 -1.08 -3.39 8.48
N PRO A 5 -1.54 -4.65 8.53
CA PRO A 5 -0.80 -5.91 8.36
C PRO A 5 -0.37 -6.18 6.90
N ALA A 6 0.59 -7.10 6.71
CA ALA A 6 1.07 -7.52 5.40
C ALA A 6 0.07 -8.42 4.65
N ALA A 7 -0.82 -9.10 5.38
CA ALA A 7 -1.98 -9.79 4.85
C ALA A 7 -3.19 -9.64 5.78
N SER A 8 -4.41 -9.67 5.22
CA SER A 8 -5.65 -9.43 5.98
C SER A 8 -5.93 -10.45 7.09
N PHE A 9 -5.27 -11.62 7.06
CA PHE A 9 -5.40 -12.69 8.05
C PHE A 9 -4.30 -12.69 9.14
N GLU A 10 -3.31 -11.78 9.06
CA GLU A 10 -2.26 -11.67 10.06
C GLU A 10 -2.65 -10.75 11.23
N ARG A 11 -2.13 -11.05 12.42
CA ARG A 11 -2.34 -10.25 13.64
C ARG A 11 -1.20 -9.25 13.80
N SER A 12 -1.40 -8.03 13.32
CA SER A 12 -0.43 -6.94 13.48
C SER A 12 -0.66 -6.14 14.77
N GLY A 13 0.40 -5.56 15.32
CA GLY A 13 0.33 -4.67 16.50
C GLY A 13 -0.34 -3.32 16.24
N ALA A 14 -0.59 -2.98 14.98
CA ALA A 14 -1.30 -1.78 14.54
C ALA A 14 -2.04 -2.07 13.22
N ILE A 15 -3.05 -1.29 12.87
CA ILE A 15 -3.64 -1.26 11.53
C ILE A 15 -3.37 0.14 10.99
N LEU A 16 -2.57 0.24 9.93
CA LEU A 16 -2.31 1.52 9.28
C LEU A 16 -3.31 1.70 8.14
N LYS A 17 -4.21 2.67 8.27
CA LYS A 17 -5.17 3.06 7.23
C LYS A 17 -4.60 4.15 6.34
N ALA A 18 -5.25 4.44 5.21
CA ALA A 18 -4.86 5.53 4.32
C ALA A 18 -4.79 6.88 5.06
N ALA A 19 -5.78 7.15 5.91
CA ALA A 19 -5.83 8.37 6.72
C ALA A 19 -4.63 8.52 7.67
N ASP A 20 -4.08 7.41 8.17
CA ASP A 20 -2.91 7.42 9.05
C ASP A 20 -1.63 7.71 8.26
N LEU A 21 -1.58 7.31 6.98
CA LEU A 21 -0.43 7.54 6.10
C LEU A 21 -0.40 8.94 5.49
N LYS A 22 -1.56 9.56 5.29
CA LYS A 22 -1.71 10.83 4.57
C LYS A 22 -0.82 11.97 5.11
N PRO A 23 -0.72 12.22 6.43
CA PRO A 23 0.14 13.29 6.96
C PRO A 23 1.62 13.06 6.65
N PHE A 24 2.06 11.80 6.59
CA PHE A 24 3.47 11.47 6.34
C PHE A 24 3.91 11.79 4.92
N TYR A 25 2.99 11.92 3.95
CA TYR A 25 3.38 12.31 2.59
C TYR A 25 3.84 13.77 2.48
N GLU A 26 3.54 14.61 3.47
CA GLU A 26 4.01 16.00 3.54
C GLU A 26 5.45 16.10 4.07
N GLU A 27 5.96 15.04 4.71
CA GLU A 27 7.33 15.00 5.23
C GLU A 27 8.35 14.77 4.10
N GLU A 28 9.44 15.53 4.10
CA GLU A 28 10.51 15.42 3.08
C GLU A 28 11.26 14.08 3.18
N GLU A 29 11.41 13.53 4.38
CA GLU A 29 12.08 12.26 4.63
C GLU A 29 11.26 11.04 4.15
N VAL A 30 9.96 11.24 3.89
CA VAL A 30 9.08 10.18 3.39
C VAL A 30 9.17 10.12 1.88
N LEU A 31 9.89 9.10 1.41
CA LEU A 31 10.16 8.86 -0.01
C LEU A 31 8.94 8.30 -0.77
N GLY A 32 7.95 7.76 -0.05
CA GLY A 32 6.68 7.33 -0.58
C GLY A 32 6.06 6.13 0.13
N LEU A 33 5.14 5.47 -0.55
CA LEU A 33 4.48 4.28 -0.03
C LEU A 33 5.43 3.09 -0.21
N ALA A 34 5.87 2.52 0.91
CA ALA A 34 6.76 1.36 0.94
C ALA A 34 6.09 0.08 0.36
N GLU A 35 6.81 -1.05 0.37
CA GLU A 35 6.40 -2.36 -0.16
C GLU A 35 4.95 -2.76 0.14
N VAL A 36 4.01 -2.55 -0.80
CA VAL A 36 2.62 -2.99 -0.62
C VAL A 36 2.54 -4.52 -0.76
N MET A 37 2.41 -5.24 0.35
CA MET A 37 2.44 -6.71 0.36
C MET A 37 1.05 -7.35 0.28
N ASP A 38 0.01 -6.60 0.62
CA ASP A 38 -1.38 -7.09 0.64
C ASP A 38 -2.00 -7.06 -0.77
N TYR A 39 -1.57 -8.00 -1.61
CA TYR A 39 -2.03 -8.14 -2.99
C TYR A 39 -3.53 -8.49 -3.07
N VAL A 40 -4.10 -9.14 -2.05
CA VAL A 40 -5.52 -9.51 -2.02
C VAL A 40 -6.38 -8.25 -1.95
N SER A 41 -6.02 -7.31 -1.07
CA SER A 41 -6.70 -6.02 -0.97
C SER A 41 -6.56 -5.18 -2.24
N VAL A 42 -5.42 -5.26 -2.94
CA VAL A 42 -5.24 -4.62 -4.26
C VAL A 42 -6.15 -5.27 -5.31
N GLN A 43 -6.14 -6.60 -5.41
CA GLN A 43 -6.96 -7.36 -6.36
C GLN A 43 -8.46 -7.15 -6.15
N GLN A 44 -8.90 -7.06 -4.90
CA GLN A 44 -10.30 -6.83 -4.55
C GLN A 44 -10.70 -5.35 -4.63
N ALA A 45 -9.77 -4.46 -4.98
CA ALA A 45 -9.96 -3.01 -5.00
C ALA A 45 -10.54 -2.47 -3.68
N GLU A 46 -10.01 -2.97 -2.56
CA GLU A 46 -10.45 -2.57 -1.23
C GLU A 46 -10.26 -1.06 -1.03
N LYS A 47 -11.29 -0.40 -0.49
CA LYS A 47 -11.37 1.07 -0.48
C LYS A 47 -10.16 1.72 0.20
N ASP A 48 -9.70 1.15 1.32
CA ASP A 48 -8.55 1.69 2.05
C ASP A 48 -7.25 1.51 1.26
N MET A 49 -7.06 0.36 0.60
CA MET A 49 -5.88 0.09 -0.22
C MET A 49 -5.82 1.02 -1.44
N VAL A 50 -6.94 1.15 -2.15
CA VAL A 50 -7.05 2.08 -3.28
C VAL A 50 -6.77 3.51 -2.82
N GLN A 51 -7.27 3.93 -1.65
CA GLN A 51 -7.01 5.26 -1.13
C GLN A 51 -5.53 5.49 -0.80
N LYS A 52 -4.82 4.50 -0.24
CA LYS A 52 -3.37 4.60 0.00
C LYS A 52 -2.58 4.86 -1.28
N LEU A 53 -2.92 4.12 -2.34
CA LEU A 53 -2.27 4.25 -3.66
C LEU A 53 -2.58 5.61 -4.29
N LEU A 54 -3.83 6.06 -4.21
CA LEU A 54 -4.24 7.37 -4.70
C LEU A 54 -3.55 8.51 -3.94
N ASP A 55 -3.50 8.44 -2.61
CA ASP A 55 -2.87 9.47 -1.77
C ASP A 55 -1.37 9.59 -2.08
N ALA A 56 -0.67 8.45 -2.21
CA ALA A 56 0.75 8.43 -2.61
C ALA A 56 0.96 9.04 -4.01
N ARG A 57 0.08 8.72 -4.96
CA ARG A 57 0.13 9.24 -6.33
C ARG A 57 -0.15 10.74 -6.40
N VAL A 58 -1.14 11.22 -5.66
CA VAL A 58 -1.48 12.66 -5.57
C VAL A 58 -0.33 13.44 -4.94
N ALA A 59 0.34 12.87 -3.95
CA ALA A 59 1.54 13.45 -3.33
C ALA A 59 2.79 13.41 -4.23
N GLY A 60 2.71 12.81 -5.42
CA GLY A 60 3.86 12.66 -6.33
C GLY A 60 4.97 11.76 -5.79
N LYS A 61 4.65 10.92 -4.79
CA LYS A 61 5.61 10.05 -4.14
C LYS A 61 5.72 8.70 -4.86
N ARG A 62 6.81 7.98 -4.63
CA ARG A 62 7.01 6.65 -5.21
C ARG A 62 6.08 5.64 -4.52
N ILE A 63 5.65 4.62 -5.26
CA ILE A 63 4.91 3.48 -4.72
C ILE A 63 5.77 2.27 -5.02
N ASP A 64 6.23 1.60 -3.96
CA ASP A 64 7.01 0.37 -4.08
C ASP A 64 6.12 -0.85 -3.90
N GLY A 65 6.27 -1.82 -4.80
CA GLY A 65 5.44 -3.01 -4.85
C GLY A 65 6.23 -4.28 -4.57
N HIS A 66 5.76 -5.10 -3.64
CA HIS A 66 6.38 -6.39 -3.37
C HIS A 66 5.68 -7.49 -4.16
N LEU A 67 6.22 -7.81 -5.34
CA LEU A 67 5.61 -8.71 -6.34
C LEU A 67 6.15 -10.15 -6.31
N ALA A 68 6.70 -10.60 -5.18
CA ALA A 68 7.31 -11.94 -5.08
C ALA A 68 6.27 -13.06 -5.25
N GLY A 69 6.37 -13.83 -6.35
CA GLY A 69 5.60 -15.07 -6.55
C GLY A 69 4.23 -14.92 -7.22
N LEU A 70 3.91 -13.76 -7.79
CA LEU A 70 2.63 -13.51 -8.47
C LEU A 70 2.68 -13.88 -9.98
N SER A 71 1.57 -14.40 -10.51
CA SER A 71 1.43 -14.73 -11.94
C SER A 71 1.37 -13.47 -12.82
N THR A 72 1.58 -13.61 -14.13
CA THR A 72 1.53 -12.49 -15.09
C THR A 72 0.25 -11.65 -15.01
N ASP A 73 -0.89 -12.27 -14.67
CA ASP A 73 -2.17 -11.57 -14.51
C ASP A 73 -2.18 -10.63 -13.30
N LEU A 74 -1.45 -11.01 -12.24
CA LEU A 74 -1.32 -10.22 -11.03
C LEU A 74 -0.33 -9.05 -11.21
N ILE A 75 0.57 -9.11 -12.19
CA ILE A 75 1.40 -7.97 -12.60
C ILE A 75 0.53 -6.87 -13.23
N ASN A 76 -0.52 -7.23 -13.99
CA ASN A 76 -1.41 -6.24 -14.61
C ASN A 76 -2.36 -5.55 -13.62
N ILE A 77 -2.60 -6.19 -12.47
CA ILE A 77 -3.46 -5.66 -11.41
C ILE A 77 -2.72 -4.64 -10.55
N TYR A 78 -1.39 -4.75 -10.50
CA TYR A 78 -0.50 -3.92 -9.69
C TYR A 78 -0.06 -2.65 -10.43
#